data_AF-A0A1B9I7Z5-F1
#
_entry.id   AF-A0A1B9I7Z5-F1
#
_cell.length_a   1.000
_cell.length_b   1.000
_cell.length_c   1.000
_cell.angle_alpha   90.00
_cell.angle_beta   90.00
_cell.angle_gamma   90.00
#
_symmetry.space_group_name_H-M   'P 1'
#
loop_
_entity.id
_entity.type
_entity.pdbx_description
1 polymer ?
#
loop_
_entity_poly.entity_id
_entity_poly.type
_entity_poly.pdbx_seq_one_letter_code
_entity_poly.pdbx_strand_id
1 'polypeptide(L)'
;MTPQISPETELNALNSFILPALPDLILPPLPPISNESLQSILFDHMPSCKMTTKLWAKKGNASVIVLGDSKISFDDLVYIGATLLGTVVVVFLQDEYPAFSEGIASIIKKHLRCSQTISQISVGYNLYTEFKFDHDPSLEFDMKCLQMTQASIFKGYIGALYQSIVQTNLSSQPLLLHSPVSVRSSNNPSYISATDSPSTNRGEAFEYVYEFLKPLLFQLTKFTIDQLKFEALRIQAIYPKYFPRVYPISPEWALEDLKSNLGKFNLHTSGKIVGSKAKYESTKIEGNWAIIPWKVICEAKDLDGKIWSAEAIRFNKRLAANVAARKVCVAIGIIKEGEQV
;
A
#
# COMPACT_ATOMS: atom_id res chain seq x y z
N MET A 1 23.05 23.62 0.41
CA MET A 1 22.23 22.75 -0.46
C MET A 1 21.14 22.15 0.41
N THR A 2 19.87 22.44 0.14
CA THR A 2 18.76 21.79 0.86
C THR A 2 18.67 20.32 0.42
N PRO A 3 18.62 19.36 1.35
CA PRO A 3 18.49 17.95 1.01
C PRO A 3 17.19 17.70 0.23
N GLN A 4 17.26 16.94 -0.86
CA GLN A 4 16.07 16.47 -1.59
C GLN A 4 15.56 15.18 -0.92
N ILE A 5 14.26 15.08 -0.72
CA ILE A 5 13.63 13.85 -0.25
C ILE A 5 13.26 12.98 -1.46
N SER A 6 13.69 11.70 -1.44
CA SER A 6 13.21 10.75 -2.45
C SER A 6 11.74 10.40 -2.18
N PRO A 7 10.95 10.02 -3.21
CA PRO A 7 9.57 9.56 -3.01
C PRO A 7 9.46 8.39 -2.03
N GLU A 8 10.44 7.48 -2.02
CA GLU A 8 10.52 6.39 -1.05
C GLU A 8 10.73 6.89 0.37
N THR A 9 11.54 7.93 0.55
CA THR A 9 11.79 8.53 1.88
C THR A 9 10.54 9.25 2.37
N GLU A 10 9.81 9.95 1.50
CA GLU A 10 8.52 10.57 1.83
C GLU A 10 7.50 9.50 2.26
N LEU A 11 7.38 8.41 1.49
CA LEU A 11 6.48 7.32 1.83
C LEU A 11 6.86 6.63 3.14
N ASN A 12 8.15 6.42 3.38
CA ASN A 12 8.65 5.85 4.63
C ASN A 12 8.40 6.77 5.83
N ALA A 13 8.51 8.09 5.65
CA ALA A 13 8.21 9.07 6.68
C ALA A 13 6.71 9.08 7.02
N LEU A 14 5.83 9.02 6.02
CA LEU A 14 4.38 8.89 6.25
C LEU A 14 4.04 7.57 6.93
N ASN A 15 4.71 6.48 6.56
CA ASN A 15 4.52 5.17 7.17
C ASN A 15 5.00 5.12 8.65
N SER A 16 6.03 5.87 9.01
CA SER A 16 6.55 5.94 10.39
C SER A 16 5.89 7.01 11.25
N PHE A 17 5.10 7.89 10.66
CA PHE A 17 4.35 8.92 11.36
C PHE A 17 3.46 8.32 12.46
N ILE A 18 3.46 8.92 13.64
CA ILE A 18 2.60 8.48 14.76
C ILE A 18 1.39 9.40 14.77
N LEU A 19 0.20 8.83 14.59
CA LEU A 19 -1.03 9.61 14.66
C LEU A 19 -1.21 10.22 16.06
N PRO A 20 -1.76 11.45 16.15
CA PRO A 20 -2.18 12.00 17.43
C PRO A 20 -3.36 11.20 18.01
N ALA A 21 -3.79 11.58 19.22
CA ALA A 21 -4.99 11.00 19.82
C ALA A 21 -6.21 11.14 18.89
N LEU A 22 -7.07 10.13 18.89
CA LEU A 22 -8.29 10.13 18.10
C LEU A 22 -9.21 11.25 18.58
N PRO A 23 -9.94 11.91 17.66
CA PRO A 23 -10.98 12.85 18.06
C PRO A 23 -12.12 12.09 18.75
N ASP A 24 -13.05 12.80 19.37
CA ASP A 24 -14.26 12.19 19.91
C ASP A 24 -15.06 11.50 18.80
N LEU A 25 -15.02 10.17 18.80
CA LEU A 25 -15.66 9.34 17.78
C LEU A 25 -17.12 9.12 18.15
N ILE A 26 -17.99 9.15 17.15
CA ILE A 26 -19.37 8.68 17.30
C ILE A 26 -19.33 7.16 17.19
N LEU A 27 -19.32 6.47 18.33
CA LEU A 27 -19.23 5.02 18.39
C LEU A 27 -20.61 4.39 18.13
N PRO A 28 -20.75 3.47 17.16
CA PRO A 28 -21.97 2.68 17.02
C PRO A 28 -22.20 1.83 18.28
N PRO A 29 -23.44 1.46 18.62
CA PRO A 29 -23.70 0.62 19.79
C PRO A 29 -22.99 -0.75 19.65
N LEU A 30 -22.42 -1.26 20.75
CA LEU A 30 -21.76 -2.56 20.78
C LEU A 30 -22.76 -3.69 20.54
N PRO A 31 -22.55 -4.55 19.53
CA PRO A 31 -23.36 -5.75 19.34
C PRO A 31 -23.26 -6.73 20.52
N PRO A 32 -24.36 -7.34 20.98
CA PRO A 32 -24.27 -8.37 22.01
C PRO A 32 -23.60 -9.64 21.47
N ILE A 33 -22.83 -10.32 22.31
CA ILE A 33 -22.30 -11.67 22.04
C ILE A 33 -23.34 -12.66 22.58
N SER A 34 -24.05 -13.37 21.69
CA SER A 34 -25.13 -14.29 22.09
C SER A 34 -24.65 -15.54 22.82
N ASN A 35 -23.39 -15.96 22.60
CA ASN A 35 -22.83 -17.15 23.24
C ASN A 35 -22.17 -16.79 24.58
N GLU A 36 -22.82 -17.18 25.68
CA GLU A 36 -22.33 -16.97 27.06
C GLU A 36 -20.93 -17.56 27.30
N SER A 37 -20.58 -18.68 26.67
CA SER A 37 -19.25 -19.28 26.84
C SER A 37 -18.14 -18.40 26.23
N LEU A 38 -18.40 -17.79 25.06
CA LEU A 38 -17.48 -16.85 24.44
C LEU A 38 -17.40 -15.55 25.23
N GLN A 39 -18.54 -15.09 25.78
CA GLN A 39 -18.58 -13.94 26.66
C GLN A 39 -17.77 -14.16 27.94
N SER A 40 -17.87 -15.35 28.55
CA SER A 40 -17.07 -15.71 29.73
C SER A 40 -15.58 -15.82 29.41
N ILE A 41 -15.20 -16.43 28.28
CA ILE A 41 -13.79 -16.44 27.81
C ILE A 41 -13.27 -15.01 27.63
N LEU A 42 -14.11 -14.11 27.13
CA LEU A 42 -13.73 -12.73 26.92
C LEU A 42 -13.55 -12.01 28.26
N PHE A 43 -14.56 -12.00 29.14
CA PHE A 43 -14.57 -11.10 30.30
C PHE A 43 -14.10 -11.71 31.62
N ASP A 44 -14.19 -13.03 31.80
CA ASP A 44 -13.92 -13.66 33.11
C ASP A 44 -12.48 -14.13 33.27
N HIS A 45 -11.79 -14.49 32.19
CA HIS A 45 -10.44 -15.05 32.26
C HIS A 45 -9.55 -14.51 31.14
N MET A 46 -8.87 -13.39 31.39
CA MET A 46 -7.67 -13.08 30.61
C MET A 46 -6.54 -13.93 31.20
N PRO A 47 -6.17 -15.09 30.58
CA PRO A 47 -5.06 -15.87 31.09
C PRO A 47 -3.86 -14.94 31.12
N SER A 48 -3.12 -14.93 32.24
CA SER A 48 -1.90 -14.13 32.44
C SER A 48 -1.24 -13.97 31.10
N CYS A 49 -1.43 -12.80 30.46
CA CYS A 49 -0.80 -12.56 29.18
C CYS A 49 0.66 -12.74 29.54
N LYS A 50 1.28 -13.83 29.07
CA LYS A 50 2.66 -14.13 29.38
C LYS A 50 3.43 -13.02 28.69
N MET A 51 3.52 -11.87 29.35
CA MET A 51 4.42 -10.75 29.11
C MET A 51 5.85 -11.21 29.39
N THR A 52 6.17 -12.45 29.05
CA THR A 52 7.50 -12.76 28.59
C THR A 52 7.67 -12.03 27.27
N THR A 53 8.41 -10.92 27.35
CA THR A 53 9.13 -10.22 26.28
C THR A 53 9.96 -11.14 25.35
N LYS A 54 9.81 -12.47 25.44
CA LYS A 54 10.53 -13.51 24.69
C LYS A 54 9.69 -14.26 23.66
N LEU A 55 8.34 -14.23 23.69
CA LEU A 55 7.53 -15.07 22.79
C LEU A 55 7.51 -14.59 21.32
N TRP A 56 7.89 -13.33 21.06
CA TRP A 56 8.11 -12.85 19.69
C TRP A 56 9.58 -12.99 19.25
N ALA A 57 10.49 -13.38 20.16
CA ALA A 57 11.93 -13.49 19.91
C ALA A 57 12.41 -14.91 19.57
N LYS A 58 11.54 -15.94 19.59
CA LYS A 58 11.90 -17.30 19.17
C LYS A 58 11.02 -17.79 18.02
N LYS A 59 11.27 -17.21 16.85
CA LYS A 59 11.09 -17.88 15.57
C LYS A 59 12.18 -18.97 15.47
N GLY A 60 11.92 -20.14 16.05
CA GLY A 60 12.89 -21.23 16.05
C GLY A 60 12.42 -22.46 16.82
N ASN A 61 11.84 -23.40 16.08
CA ASN A 61 11.78 -24.83 16.35
C ASN A 61 11.15 -25.29 17.67
N ALA A 62 9.84 -25.53 17.64
CA ALA A 62 9.21 -26.70 18.25
C ALA A 62 7.77 -26.82 17.75
N SER A 63 7.54 -27.66 16.74
CA SER A 63 6.20 -28.14 16.38
C SER A 63 5.76 -29.16 17.42
N VAL A 64 5.35 -28.69 18.60
CA VAL A 64 4.53 -29.51 19.52
C VAL A 64 3.09 -29.28 19.10
N ILE A 65 2.55 -30.19 18.31
CA ILE A 65 1.11 -30.26 18.07
C ILE A 65 0.49 -30.78 19.37
N VAL A 66 0.12 -29.87 20.26
CA VAL A 66 -0.75 -30.20 21.39
C VAL A 66 -2.15 -30.34 20.81
N LEU A 67 -2.53 -31.59 20.48
CA LEU A 67 -3.94 -31.96 20.31
C LEU A 67 -4.56 -31.99 21.70
N GLY A 68 -4.94 -30.82 22.21
CA GLY A 68 -5.47 -30.66 23.58
C GLY A 68 -6.58 -29.60 23.62
N ASP A 69 -7.75 -30.07 24.02
CA ASP A 69 -9.01 -29.36 24.31
C ASP A 69 -9.58 -28.44 23.22
N SER A 70 -10.74 -28.86 22.69
CA SER A 70 -11.54 -28.22 21.64
C SER A 70 -12.16 -26.86 22.03
N LYS A 71 -11.69 -26.21 23.10
CA LYS A 71 -12.22 -24.93 23.57
C LYS A 71 -11.38 -23.79 23.05
N ILE A 72 -12.02 -22.87 22.33
CA ILE A 72 -11.41 -21.64 21.82
C ILE A 72 -10.88 -20.82 23.00
N SER A 73 -9.61 -20.43 22.95
CA SER A 73 -8.99 -19.58 23.98
C SER A 73 -9.16 -18.08 23.67
N PHE A 74 -8.90 -17.21 24.66
CA PHE A 74 -8.88 -15.76 24.43
C PHE A 74 -7.88 -15.35 23.34
N ASP A 75 -6.68 -15.94 23.34
CA ASP A 75 -5.65 -15.65 22.33
C ASP A 75 -6.11 -16.05 20.92
N ASP A 76 -6.88 -17.13 20.79
CA ASP A 76 -7.50 -17.53 19.51
C ASP A 76 -8.52 -16.48 19.06
N LEU A 77 -9.36 -15.98 19.97
CA LEU A 77 -10.32 -14.91 19.67
C LEU A 77 -9.62 -13.63 19.24
N VAL A 78 -8.54 -13.23 19.94
CA VAL A 78 -7.74 -12.06 19.57
C VAL A 78 -7.13 -12.24 18.18
N TYR A 79 -6.60 -13.42 17.88
CA TYR A 79 -6.03 -13.72 16.56
C TYR A 79 -7.09 -13.67 15.45
N ILE A 80 -8.24 -14.30 15.67
CA ILE A 80 -9.38 -14.29 14.74
C ILE A 80 -9.85 -12.86 14.51
N GLY A 81 -10.09 -12.10 15.57
CA GLY A 81 -10.57 -10.72 15.48
C GLY A 81 -9.55 -9.77 14.85
N ALA A 82 -8.25 -9.93 15.13
CA ALA A 82 -7.20 -9.17 14.45
C ALA A 82 -7.16 -9.45 12.94
N THR A 83 -7.37 -10.71 12.56
CA THR A 83 -7.43 -11.12 11.15
C THR A 83 -8.67 -10.55 10.47
N LEU A 84 -9.84 -10.69 11.10
CA LEU A 84 -11.12 -10.16 10.60
C LEU A 84 -11.10 -8.65 10.45
N LEU A 85 -10.75 -7.92 11.51
CA LEU A 85 -10.59 -6.47 11.47
C LEU A 85 -9.64 -6.08 10.33
N GLY A 86 -8.58 -6.86 10.16
CA GLY A 86 -7.64 -6.65 9.10
C GLY A 86 -8.24 -6.78 7.69
N THR A 87 -9.04 -7.82 7.47
CA THR A 87 -9.74 -8.06 6.21
C THR A 87 -10.82 -7.02 5.95
N VAL A 88 -11.65 -6.71 6.96
CA VAL A 88 -12.70 -5.69 6.90
C VAL A 88 -12.11 -4.33 6.49
N VAL A 89 -10.99 -3.92 7.09
CA VAL A 89 -10.30 -2.66 6.70
C VAL A 89 -9.87 -2.68 5.24
N VAL A 90 -9.37 -3.80 4.72
CA VAL A 90 -8.94 -3.90 3.31
C VAL A 90 -10.13 -3.78 2.37
N VAL A 91 -11.21 -4.53 2.64
CA VAL A 91 -12.46 -4.48 1.85
C VAL A 91 -13.03 -3.07 1.88
N PHE A 92 -13.15 -2.47 3.07
CA PHE A 92 -13.63 -1.10 3.25
C PHE A 92 -12.83 -0.08 2.44
N LEU A 93 -11.49 -0.13 2.49
CA LEU A 93 -10.66 0.82 1.74
C LEU A 93 -10.78 0.62 0.22
N GLN A 94 -10.96 -0.62 -0.23
CA GLN A 94 -11.17 -0.92 -1.65
C GLN A 94 -12.51 -0.40 -2.15
N ASP A 95 -13.56 -0.51 -1.34
CA ASP A 95 -14.92 -0.09 -1.70
C ASP A 95 -15.06 1.44 -1.66
N GLU A 96 -14.63 2.08 -0.57
CA GLU A 96 -14.85 3.51 -0.34
C GLU A 96 -13.77 4.40 -0.98
N TYR A 97 -12.56 3.87 -1.19
CA TYR A 97 -11.42 4.62 -1.74
C TYR A 97 -10.70 3.87 -2.89
N PRO A 98 -11.41 3.50 -3.97
CA PRO A 98 -10.84 2.69 -5.07
C PRO A 98 -9.70 3.39 -5.82
N ALA A 99 -9.54 4.71 -5.67
CA ALA A 99 -8.47 5.50 -6.29
C ALA A 99 -7.15 5.47 -5.51
N PHE A 100 -7.12 4.87 -4.31
CA PHE A 100 -5.86 4.76 -3.56
C PHE A 100 -4.89 3.81 -4.23
N SER A 101 -3.64 4.26 -4.37
CA SER A 101 -2.55 3.37 -4.74
C SER A 101 -2.29 2.36 -3.61
N GLU A 102 -1.73 1.21 -3.96
CA GLU A 102 -1.38 0.14 -3.01
C GLU A 102 -0.57 0.67 -1.82
N GLY A 103 0.41 1.54 -2.08
CA GLY A 103 1.25 2.14 -1.04
C GLY A 103 0.46 2.99 -0.04
N ILE A 104 -0.44 3.86 -0.53
CA ILE A 104 -1.27 4.72 0.33
C ILE A 104 -2.28 3.89 1.12
N ALA A 105 -2.97 2.95 0.45
CA ALA A 105 -3.92 2.06 1.10
C ALA A 105 -3.24 1.22 2.20
N SER A 106 -2.00 0.77 1.98
CA SER A 106 -1.21 0.04 2.98
C SER A 106 -0.88 0.89 4.21
N ILE A 107 -0.49 2.15 4.01
CA ILE A 107 -0.22 3.10 5.11
C ILE A 107 -1.48 3.35 5.93
N ILE A 108 -2.60 3.68 5.28
CA ILE A 108 -3.87 3.94 5.96
C ILE A 108 -4.32 2.69 6.72
N LYS A 109 -4.31 1.52 6.06
CA LYS A 109 -4.62 0.23 6.70
C LYS A 109 -3.79 0.00 7.95
N LYS A 110 -2.49 0.29 7.92
CA LYS A 110 -1.60 0.16 9.08
C LYS A 110 -2.06 1.02 10.24
N HIS A 111 -2.39 2.29 10.00
CA HIS A 111 -2.87 3.20 11.04
C HIS A 111 -4.24 2.80 11.61
N LEU A 112 -5.15 2.33 10.77
CA LEU A 112 -6.47 1.89 11.21
C LEU A 112 -6.42 0.66 12.13
N ARG A 113 -5.44 -0.23 11.95
CA ARG A 113 -5.32 -1.48 12.72
C ARG A 113 -4.26 -1.46 13.83
N CYS A 114 -3.48 -0.39 13.96
CA CYS A 114 -2.39 -0.38 14.92
C CYS A 114 -2.95 -0.41 16.35
N SER A 115 -2.20 -1.00 17.28
CA SER A 115 -2.68 -1.16 18.66
C SER A 115 -3.03 0.19 19.32
N GLN A 116 -2.44 1.30 18.90
CA GLN A 116 -2.73 2.65 19.42
C GLN A 116 -4.13 3.13 19.04
N THR A 117 -4.54 2.92 17.80
CA THR A 117 -5.88 3.26 17.33
C THR A 117 -6.91 2.35 18.00
N ILE A 118 -6.64 1.04 18.00
CA ILE A 118 -7.56 0.04 18.55
C ILE A 118 -7.74 0.16 20.06
N SER A 119 -6.69 0.51 20.82
CA SER A 119 -6.80 0.73 22.26
C SER A 119 -7.71 1.92 22.58
N GLN A 120 -7.58 3.01 21.84
CA GLN A 120 -8.42 4.20 22.04
C GLN A 120 -9.91 3.92 21.74
N ILE A 121 -10.18 3.11 20.71
CA ILE A 121 -11.54 2.63 20.42
C ILE A 121 -12.06 1.77 21.58
N SER A 122 -11.24 0.84 22.08
CA SER A 122 -11.57 -0.01 23.23
C SER A 122 -11.91 0.81 24.48
N VAL A 123 -11.15 1.88 24.73
CA VAL A 123 -11.40 2.83 25.81
C VAL A 123 -12.71 3.59 25.60
N GLY A 124 -12.97 4.08 24.39
CA GLY A 124 -14.23 4.78 24.09
C GLY A 124 -15.47 3.92 24.32
N TYR A 125 -15.35 2.60 24.14
CA TYR A 125 -16.39 1.63 24.46
C TYR A 125 -16.43 1.20 25.92
N ASN A 126 -15.49 1.63 26.76
CA ASN A 126 -15.30 1.18 28.14
C ASN A 126 -15.09 -0.34 28.32
N LEU A 127 -14.71 -1.07 27.26
CA LEU A 127 -14.56 -2.53 27.32
C LEU A 127 -13.53 -2.98 28.36
N TYR A 128 -12.47 -2.18 28.56
CA TYR A 128 -11.43 -2.49 29.54
C TYR A 128 -11.93 -2.53 30.99
N THR A 129 -13.08 -1.91 31.29
CA THR A 129 -13.65 -1.90 32.65
C THR A 129 -14.37 -3.20 32.99
N GLU A 130 -14.94 -3.86 31.98
CA GLU A 130 -15.73 -5.09 32.13
C GLU A 130 -14.87 -6.34 32.33
N PHE A 131 -13.58 -6.27 31.98
CA PHE A 131 -12.65 -7.39 32.11
C PHE A 131 -12.21 -7.61 33.54
N LYS A 132 -12.25 -8.87 33.98
CA LYS A 132 -11.66 -9.32 35.24
C LYS A 132 -10.28 -9.93 34.95
N PHE A 133 -9.32 -9.59 35.80
CA PHE A 133 -8.00 -10.21 35.76
C PHE A 133 -7.93 -11.25 36.88
N ASP A 134 -7.44 -12.45 36.57
CA ASP A 134 -7.22 -13.52 37.56
C ASP A 134 -6.06 -13.21 38.54
N HIS A 135 -5.51 -12.00 38.50
CA HIS A 135 -4.30 -11.59 39.22
C HIS A 135 -4.59 -10.75 40.46
N ASP A 136 -3.51 -10.51 41.22
CA ASP A 136 -3.48 -9.57 42.34
C ASP A 136 -4.20 -8.26 41.97
N PRO A 137 -5.25 -7.84 42.71
CA PRO A 137 -5.96 -6.59 42.49
C PRO A 137 -5.03 -5.37 42.39
N SER A 138 -3.83 -5.44 42.98
CA SER A 138 -2.82 -4.38 42.89
C SER A 138 -2.29 -4.13 41.47
N LEU A 139 -2.28 -5.15 40.59
CA LEU A 139 -1.79 -5.06 39.20
C LEU A 139 -2.90 -4.88 38.17
N GLU A 140 -4.16 -5.07 38.58
CA GLU A 140 -5.32 -5.00 37.68
C GLU A 140 -5.43 -3.64 37.00
N PHE A 141 -5.26 -2.55 37.77
CA PHE A 141 -5.34 -1.19 37.26
C PHE A 141 -4.26 -0.91 36.20
N ASP A 142 -3.01 -1.30 36.48
CA ASP A 142 -1.89 -1.10 35.56
C ASP A 142 -2.08 -1.89 34.26
N MET A 143 -2.58 -3.13 34.35
CA MET A 143 -2.89 -3.97 33.19
C MET A 143 -4.03 -3.41 32.34
N LYS A 144 -5.07 -2.86 32.96
CA LYS A 144 -6.18 -2.18 32.27
C LYS A 144 -5.72 -0.93 31.53
N CYS A 145 -4.66 -0.27 32.00
CA CYS A 145 -4.08 0.91 31.36
C CYS A 145 -3.12 0.58 30.20
N LEU A 146 -2.68 -0.68 30.05
CA LEU A 146 -1.78 -1.05 28.97
C LEU A 146 -2.49 -1.02 27.61
N GLN A 147 -1.94 -0.21 26.71
CA GLN A 147 -2.39 -0.07 25.31
C GLN A 147 -2.55 -1.42 24.60
N MET A 148 -1.60 -2.34 24.77
CA MET A 148 -1.64 -3.66 24.13
C MET A 148 -2.79 -4.51 24.68
N THR A 149 -3.05 -4.45 25.98
CA THR A 149 -4.17 -5.16 26.63
C THR A 149 -5.50 -4.65 26.10
N GLN A 150 -5.71 -3.33 26.13
CA GLN A 150 -6.93 -2.69 25.61
C GLN A 150 -7.18 -3.01 24.14
N ALA A 151 -6.11 -3.01 23.32
CA ALA A 151 -6.22 -3.36 21.91
C ALA A 151 -6.56 -4.84 21.69
N SER A 152 -5.98 -5.75 22.49
CA SER A 152 -6.29 -7.17 22.46
C SER A 152 -7.73 -7.43 22.88
N ILE A 153 -8.23 -6.75 23.91
CA ILE A 153 -9.62 -6.83 24.36
C ILE A 153 -10.60 -6.55 23.20
N PHE A 154 -10.42 -5.44 22.50
CA PHE A 154 -11.29 -5.09 21.38
C PHE A 154 -11.19 -6.10 20.23
N LYS A 155 -9.98 -6.58 19.91
CA LYS A 155 -9.79 -7.64 18.91
C LYS A 155 -10.48 -8.94 19.32
N GLY A 156 -10.30 -9.37 20.57
CA GLY A 156 -10.96 -10.55 21.13
C GLY A 156 -12.48 -10.44 21.05
N TYR A 157 -13.02 -9.26 21.35
CA TYR A 157 -14.45 -8.97 21.21
C TYR A 157 -14.93 -9.15 19.76
N ILE A 158 -14.22 -8.61 18.75
CA ILE A 158 -14.57 -8.82 17.34
C ILE A 158 -14.52 -10.31 16.97
N GLY A 159 -13.52 -11.04 17.45
CA GLY A 159 -13.41 -12.49 17.25
C GLY A 159 -14.57 -13.26 17.88
N ALA A 160 -14.95 -12.90 19.10
CA ALA A 160 -16.05 -13.50 19.84
C ALA A 160 -17.40 -13.21 19.18
N LEU A 161 -17.63 -11.97 18.73
CA LEU A 161 -18.83 -11.56 18.00
C LEU A 161 -19.01 -12.40 16.73
N TYR A 162 -17.96 -12.49 15.91
CA TYR A 162 -17.98 -13.31 14.69
C TYR A 162 -18.26 -14.79 14.99
N GLN A 163 -17.56 -15.37 15.97
CA GLN A 163 -17.76 -16.77 16.35
C GLN A 163 -19.15 -17.04 16.92
N SER A 164 -19.70 -16.10 17.69
CA SER A 164 -21.06 -16.21 18.21
C SER A 164 -22.08 -16.35 17.08
N ILE A 165 -21.99 -15.50 16.05
CA ILE A 165 -22.90 -15.56 14.90
C ILE A 165 -22.75 -16.89 14.17
N VAL A 166 -21.51 -17.30 13.87
CA VAL A 166 -21.24 -18.56 13.18
C VAL A 166 -21.78 -19.78 13.94
N GLN A 167 -21.63 -19.81 15.27
CA GLN A 167 -22.05 -20.94 16.11
C GLN A 167 -23.57 -21.01 16.31
N THR A 168 -24.27 -19.88 16.46
CA THR A 168 -25.75 -19.87 16.56
C THR A 168 -26.41 -20.59 15.38
N ASN A 169 -25.81 -20.53 14.19
CA ASN A 169 -26.35 -21.15 12.98
C ASN A 169 -26.08 -22.65 12.89
N LEU A 170 -24.95 -23.12 13.42
CA LEU A 170 -24.61 -24.54 13.49
C LEU A 170 -25.56 -25.30 14.41
N SER A 171 -25.96 -24.70 15.53
CA SER A 171 -26.90 -25.31 16.48
C SER A 171 -28.34 -25.39 15.97
N SER A 172 -28.68 -24.66 14.89
CA SER A 172 -30.01 -24.66 14.29
C SER A 172 -30.19 -25.74 13.21
N GLN A 173 -29.16 -26.55 12.91
CA GLN A 173 -29.28 -27.68 12.00
C GLN A 173 -29.64 -28.98 12.75
N PRO A 174 -30.79 -29.61 12.45
CA PRO A 174 -31.10 -30.92 13.01
C PRO A 174 -30.08 -31.95 12.48
N LEU A 175 -29.41 -32.63 13.41
CA LEU A 175 -28.56 -33.79 13.13
C LEU A 175 -29.41 -34.92 12.53
N LEU A 176 -29.62 -34.91 11.21
CA LEU A 176 -30.08 -36.08 10.48
C LEU A 176 -28.91 -37.08 10.41
N LEU A 177 -28.78 -37.83 11.49
CA LEU A 177 -27.95 -39.01 11.60
C LEU A 177 -28.33 -39.99 10.47
N HIS A 178 -27.31 -40.55 9.83
CA HIS A 178 -27.38 -41.48 8.71
C HIS A 178 -28.51 -42.51 8.81
N SER A 179 -29.41 -42.52 7.82
CA SER A 179 -30.04 -43.77 7.37
C SER A 179 -29.31 -44.25 6.12
N PRO A 180 -28.94 -45.53 6.03
CA PRO A 180 -28.25 -46.06 4.87
C PRO A 180 -29.17 -46.00 3.64
N VAL A 181 -28.57 -45.56 2.54
CA VAL A 181 -29.11 -45.49 1.19
C VAL A 181 -29.89 -46.76 0.83
N SER A 182 -31.21 -46.64 0.72
CA SER A 182 -32.02 -47.57 -0.06
C SER A 182 -32.41 -46.89 -1.35
N VAL A 183 -31.73 -47.29 -2.42
CA VAL A 183 -32.04 -46.89 -3.80
C VAL A 183 -33.42 -47.45 -4.14
N ARG A 184 -34.43 -46.59 -4.31
CA ARG A 184 -35.60 -46.91 -5.13
C ARG A 184 -36.14 -45.68 -5.85
N SER A 185 -36.00 -45.77 -7.17
CA SER A 185 -36.54 -44.91 -8.21
C SER A 185 -38.07 -44.81 -8.14
N SER A 186 -38.61 -43.59 -8.24
CA SER A 186 -39.98 -43.34 -8.73
C SER A 186 -40.20 -41.85 -8.97
N ASN A 187 -40.46 -41.49 -10.22
CA ASN A 187 -40.85 -40.17 -10.70
C ASN A 187 -42.18 -39.70 -10.07
N ASN A 188 -42.23 -38.47 -9.55
CA ASN A 188 -43.36 -37.55 -9.74
C ASN A 188 -43.02 -36.11 -9.27
N PRO A 189 -43.48 -35.06 -9.98
CA PRO A 189 -43.23 -33.67 -9.61
C PRO A 189 -44.47 -33.05 -8.95
N SER A 190 -44.38 -32.67 -7.67
CA SER A 190 -45.29 -31.67 -7.09
C SER A 190 -44.89 -31.27 -5.67
N TYR A 191 -45.09 -29.97 -5.39
CA TYR A 191 -45.00 -29.24 -4.12
C TYR A 191 -43.67 -28.54 -3.80
N ILE A 192 -43.56 -27.33 -4.37
CA ILE A 192 -42.84 -26.19 -3.80
C ILE A 192 -43.72 -25.61 -2.70
N SER A 193 -43.31 -25.70 -1.43
CA SER A 193 -43.67 -24.77 -0.37
C SER A 193 -42.74 -24.94 0.83
N ALA A 194 -41.98 -23.87 1.11
CA ALA A 194 -41.58 -23.30 2.41
C ALA A 194 -41.29 -24.29 3.56
N THR A 195 -40.12 -24.30 4.19
CA THR A 195 -39.36 -23.14 4.70
C THR A 195 -37.88 -23.51 4.84
N ASP A 196 -37.04 -23.11 3.88
CA ASP A 196 -35.60 -23.03 4.11
C ASP A 196 -35.35 -21.79 4.96
N SER A 197 -35.22 -21.97 6.28
CA SER A 197 -34.63 -20.95 7.13
C SER A 197 -33.22 -20.67 6.60
N PRO A 198 -32.86 -19.40 6.26
CA PRO A 198 -31.55 -19.09 5.71
C PRO A 198 -30.51 -19.51 6.73
N SER A 199 -29.76 -20.56 6.42
CA SER A 199 -28.59 -20.93 7.19
C SER A 199 -27.57 -19.83 7.01
N THR A 200 -27.47 -18.92 7.99
CA THR A 200 -26.56 -17.79 7.95
C THR A 200 -25.13 -18.30 7.81
N ASN A 201 -24.58 -18.11 6.62
CA ASN A 201 -23.27 -18.61 6.24
C ASN A 201 -22.16 -17.72 6.83
N ARG A 202 -20.91 -18.19 6.82
CA ARG A 202 -19.76 -17.39 7.31
C ARG A 202 -19.65 -15.99 6.66
N GLY A 203 -20.17 -15.84 5.44
CA GLY A 203 -20.24 -14.57 4.74
C GLY A 203 -21.17 -13.58 5.43
N GLU A 204 -22.35 -14.01 5.88
CA GLU A 204 -23.28 -13.15 6.63
C GLU A 204 -22.70 -12.71 7.99
N ALA A 205 -21.96 -13.60 8.67
CA ALA A 205 -21.25 -13.23 9.89
C ALA A 205 -20.15 -12.18 9.63
N PHE A 206 -19.43 -12.31 8.50
CA PHE A 206 -18.46 -11.29 8.08
C PHE A 206 -19.15 -9.97 7.75
N GLU A 207 -20.25 -10.00 7.00
CA GLU A 207 -21.02 -8.82 6.60
C GLU A 207 -21.55 -8.07 7.81
N TYR A 208 -22.07 -8.79 8.81
CA TYR A 208 -22.53 -8.19 10.07
C TYR A 208 -21.41 -7.44 10.79
N VAL A 209 -20.21 -8.05 10.88
CA VAL A 209 -19.04 -7.40 11.48
C VAL A 209 -18.56 -6.21 10.64
N TYR A 210 -18.61 -6.32 9.31
CA TYR A 210 -18.27 -5.24 8.39
C TYR A 210 -19.21 -4.03 8.61
N GLU A 211 -20.52 -4.24 8.61
CA GLU A 211 -21.51 -3.17 8.80
C GLU A 211 -21.41 -2.51 10.18
N PHE A 212 -21.14 -3.28 11.23
CA PHE A 212 -20.84 -2.73 12.56
C PHE A 212 -19.60 -1.81 12.54
N LEU A 213 -18.52 -2.24 11.88
CA LEU A 213 -17.26 -1.51 11.87
C LEU A 213 -17.24 -0.35 10.87
N LYS A 214 -18.06 -0.39 9.81
CA LYS A 214 -18.09 0.60 8.73
C LYS A 214 -18.20 2.06 9.19
N PRO A 215 -19.17 2.48 10.05
CA PRO A 215 -19.27 3.88 10.48
C PRO A 215 -18.06 4.34 11.29
N LEU A 216 -17.43 3.43 12.04
CA LEU A 216 -16.20 3.69 12.77
C LEU A 216 -15.01 3.85 11.81
N LEU A 217 -14.85 2.92 10.87
CA LEU A 217 -13.79 2.96 9.86
C LEU A 217 -13.85 4.20 8.98
N PHE A 218 -15.05 4.67 8.65
CA PHE A 218 -15.23 5.92 7.91
C PHE A 218 -14.65 7.13 8.66
N GLN A 219 -15.00 7.29 9.94
CA GLN A 219 -14.48 8.38 10.77
C GLN A 219 -12.97 8.30 10.95
N LEU A 220 -12.45 7.10 11.24
CA LEU A 220 -11.02 6.87 11.42
C LEU A 220 -10.22 7.12 10.13
N THR A 221 -10.76 6.72 8.99
CA THR A 221 -10.09 6.88 7.69
C THR A 221 -10.02 8.35 7.31
N LYS A 222 -11.12 9.10 7.48
CA LYS A 222 -11.14 10.55 7.27
C LYS A 222 -10.11 11.26 8.14
N PHE A 223 -10.11 10.99 9.45
CA PHE A 223 -9.12 11.53 10.38
C PHE A 223 -7.68 11.18 9.97
N THR A 224 -7.42 9.92 9.64
CA THR A 224 -6.09 9.44 9.23
C THR A 224 -5.61 10.15 7.97
N ILE A 225 -6.47 10.29 6.95
CA ILE A 225 -6.14 11.00 5.71
C ILE A 225 -5.78 12.45 5.99
N ASP A 226 -6.56 13.14 6.81
CA ASP A 226 -6.33 14.55 7.14
C ASP A 226 -5.01 14.75 7.88
N GLN A 227 -4.69 13.85 8.83
CA GLN A 227 -3.41 13.87 9.54
C GLN A 227 -2.22 13.56 8.62
N LEU A 228 -2.34 12.57 7.71
CA LEU A 228 -1.29 12.25 6.75
C LEU A 228 -1.08 13.35 5.72
N LYS A 229 -2.12 14.08 5.31
CA LYS A 229 -1.99 15.28 4.46
C LYS A 229 -1.25 16.39 5.18
N PHE A 230 -1.59 16.64 6.45
CA PHE A 230 -0.88 17.62 7.26
C PHE A 230 0.61 17.27 7.38
N GLU A 231 0.92 16.00 7.64
CA GLU A 231 2.29 15.53 7.73
C GLU A 231 3.02 15.62 6.39
N ALA A 232 2.37 15.29 5.27
CA ALA A 232 2.94 15.45 3.94
C ALA A 232 3.29 16.91 3.64
N LEU A 233 2.45 17.87 4.04
CA LEU A 233 2.74 19.30 3.92
C LEU A 233 3.92 19.72 4.81
N ARG A 234 4.02 19.19 6.03
CA ARG A 234 5.16 19.44 6.92
C ARG A 234 6.46 18.90 6.33
N ILE A 235 6.44 17.68 5.80
CA ILE A 235 7.58 17.06 5.10
C ILE A 235 7.96 17.91 3.89
N GLN A 236 7.00 18.36 3.09
CA GLN A 236 7.25 19.22 1.94
C GLN A 236 7.82 20.59 2.33
N ALA A 237 7.43 21.16 3.47
CA ALA A 237 8.00 22.40 3.96
C ALA A 237 9.49 22.25 4.36
N ILE A 238 9.86 21.10 4.93
CA ILE A 238 11.25 20.78 5.31
C ILE A 238 12.09 20.38 4.09
N TYR A 239 11.48 19.61 3.19
CA TYR A 239 12.07 19.08 1.97
C TYR A 239 11.25 19.56 0.77
N PRO A 240 11.38 20.84 0.37
CA PRO A 240 10.62 21.37 -0.76
C PRO A 240 10.86 20.52 -1.99
N LYS A 241 9.77 20.00 -2.56
CA LYS A 241 9.79 19.27 -3.83
C LYS A 241 10.35 20.24 -4.87
N TYR A 242 11.62 20.02 -5.21
CA TYR A 242 12.24 20.75 -6.29
C TYR A 242 11.61 20.21 -7.56
N PHE A 243 10.70 20.97 -8.16
CA PHE A 243 10.25 20.68 -9.51
C PHE A 243 11.48 20.83 -10.41
N PRO A 244 12.01 19.73 -10.96
CA PRO A 244 13.19 19.82 -11.77
C PRO A 244 12.82 20.67 -12.99
N ARG A 245 13.69 21.62 -13.36
CA ARG A 245 13.39 22.56 -14.44
C ARG A 245 13.20 21.77 -15.73
N VAL A 246 12.18 22.11 -16.51
CA VAL A 246 12.08 21.59 -17.88
C VAL A 246 13.10 22.38 -18.70
N TYR A 247 14.02 21.68 -19.38
CA TYR A 247 14.97 22.36 -20.26
C TYR A 247 14.19 23.00 -21.40
N PRO A 248 14.40 24.28 -21.73
CA PRO A 248 13.64 24.98 -22.77
C PRO A 248 13.86 24.28 -24.12
N ILE A 249 12.78 23.76 -24.68
CA ILE A 249 12.78 23.09 -25.98
C ILE A 249 12.49 24.17 -27.03
N SER A 250 13.44 24.40 -27.95
CA SER A 250 13.14 25.26 -29.09
C SER A 250 12.12 24.56 -30.01
N PRO A 251 11.08 25.27 -30.50
CA PRO A 251 10.10 24.70 -31.42
C PRO A 251 10.73 24.16 -32.71
N GLU A 252 11.92 24.65 -33.07
CA GLU A 252 12.65 24.23 -34.26
C GLU A 252 13.31 22.84 -34.12
N TRP A 253 13.49 22.33 -32.90
CA TRP A 253 14.21 21.07 -32.67
C TRP A 253 13.57 19.89 -33.39
N ALA A 254 12.24 19.83 -33.46
CA ALA A 254 11.54 18.75 -34.16
C ALA A 254 11.85 18.76 -35.67
N LEU A 255 11.85 19.94 -36.29
CA LEU A 255 12.18 20.10 -37.71
C LEU A 255 13.67 19.83 -37.97
N GLU A 256 14.54 20.32 -37.08
CA GLU A 256 15.99 20.11 -37.17
C GLU A 256 16.34 18.62 -37.00
N ASP A 257 15.68 17.90 -36.10
CA ASP A 257 15.90 16.47 -35.86
C ASP A 257 15.48 15.62 -37.05
N LEU A 258 14.33 15.94 -37.66
CA LEU A 258 13.86 15.29 -38.88
C LEU A 258 14.85 15.50 -40.03
N LYS A 259 15.29 16.74 -40.24
CA LYS A 259 16.31 17.09 -41.26
C LYS A 259 17.67 16.45 -40.98
N SER A 260 18.00 16.19 -39.72
CA SER A 260 19.29 15.66 -39.28
C SER A 260 19.33 14.14 -39.22
N ASN A 261 18.28 13.46 -39.65
CA ASN A 261 18.31 12.01 -39.71
C ASN A 261 19.50 11.57 -40.60
N LEU A 262 20.26 10.59 -40.10
CA LEU A 262 21.49 10.10 -40.75
C LEU A 262 22.65 11.11 -40.90
N GLY A 263 22.63 12.28 -40.24
CA GLY A 263 23.71 13.27 -40.33
C GLY A 263 25.12 12.71 -40.10
N LYS A 264 25.26 11.80 -39.12
CA LYS A 264 26.52 11.06 -38.86
C LYS A 264 26.97 10.17 -40.02
N PHE A 265 26.02 9.44 -40.61
CA PHE A 265 26.30 8.53 -41.70
C PHE A 265 26.81 9.33 -42.91
N ASN A 266 26.07 10.37 -43.30
CA ASN A 266 26.43 11.24 -44.42
C ASN A 266 27.81 11.87 -44.24
N LEU A 267 28.15 12.35 -43.04
CA LEU A 267 29.46 12.93 -42.77
C LEU A 267 30.59 11.91 -42.99
N HIS A 268 30.44 10.70 -42.43
CA HIS A 268 31.47 9.67 -42.47
C HIS A 268 31.61 8.98 -43.84
N THR A 269 30.54 8.88 -44.63
CA THR A 269 30.56 8.26 -45.96
C THR A 269 30.84 9.25 -47.09
N SER A 270 30.87 10.55 -46.81
CA SER A 270 31.07 11.60 -47.83
C SER A 270 32.40 11.53 -48.57
N GLY A 271 33.43 10.90 -48.00
CA GLY A 271 34.80 10.94 -48.52
C GLY A 271 35.47 12.32 -48.43
N LYS A 272 34.81 13.32 -47.83
CA LYS A 272 35.32 14.71 -47.74
C LYS A 272 36.07 15.02 -46.45
N ILE A 273 36.23 14.05 -45.54
CA ILE A 273 36.91 14.23 -44.25
C ILE A 273 38.12 13.31 -44.12
N VAL A 274 39.20 13.83 -43.54
CA VAL A 274 40.45 13.09 -43.28
C VAL A 274 40.23 12.09 -42.13
N GLY A 275 40.71 10.86 -42.30
CA GLY A 275 40.67 9.82 -41.26
C GLY A 275 39.37 9.03 -41.15
N SER A 276 38.46 9.17 -42.13
CA SER A 276 37.20 8.40 -42.27
C SER A 276 36.18 8.53 -41.13
N LYS A 277 36.50 9.21 -40.02
CA LYS A 277 35.63 9.39 -38.84
C LYS A 277 35.81 10.76 -38.20
N ALA A 278 34.69 11.43 -37.95
CA ALA A 278 34.67 12.65 -37.15
C ALA A 278 34.78 12.33 -35.65
N LYS A 279 35.28 13.28 -34.86
CA LYS A 279 35.37 13.20 -33.41
C LYS A 279 34.10 13.77 -32.78
N TYR A 280 33.57 13.10 -31.76
CA TYR A 280 32.37 13.54 -31.04
C TYR A 280 32.66 13.59 -29.55
N GLU A 281 32.45 14.75 -28.95
CA GLU A 281 32.52 14.95 -27.50
C GLU A 281 31.10 15.17 -26.96
N SER A 282 30.72 14.41 -25.94
CA SER A 282 29.37 14.48 -25.36
C SER A 282 29.44 14.80 -23.89
N THR A 283 28.79 15.88 -23.47
CA THR A 283 28.66 16.29 -22.07
C THR A 283 27.18 16.40 -21.71
N LYS A 284 26.84 16.06 -20.47
CA LYS A 284 25.51 16.34 -19.93
C LYS A 284 25.47 17.80 -19.50
N ILE A 285 24.40 18.51 -19.83
CA ILE A 285 24.25 19.90 -19.38
C ILE A 285 24.03 19.91 -17.88
N GLU A 286 24.86 20.68 -17.18
CA GLU A 286 24.74 20.87 -15.74
C GLU A 286 23.42 21.58 -15.39
N GLY A 287 22.86 21.20 -14.25
CA GLY A 287 21.63 21.79 -13.74
C GLY A 287 20.63 20.73 -13.29
N ASN A 288 19.65 21.19 -12.50
CA ASN A 288 18.60 20.37 -11.94
C ASN A 288 17.44 20.26 -12.95
N TRP A 289 17.65 19.49 -14.03
CA TRP A 289 16.70 19.31 -15.13
C TRP A 289 15.85 18.05 -14.95
N ALA A 290 14.57 18.11 -15.35
CA ALA A 290 13.66 16.95 -15.27
C ALA A 290 14.15 15.79 -16.15
N ILE A 291 14.66 16.15 -17.33
CA ILE A 291 15.36 15.27 -18.25
C ILE A 291 16.67 15.97 -18.59
N ILE A 292 17.80 15.35 -18.23
CA ILE A 292 19.12 15.95 -18.45
C ILE A 292 19.45 15.89 -19.95
N PRO A 293 19.58 17.04 -20.64
CA PRO A 293 19.92 17.05 -22.06
C PRO A 293 21.41 16.78 -22.27
N TRP A 294 21.71 16.25 -23.46
CA TRP A 294 23.06 15.99 -23.95
C TRP A 294 23.50 17.12 -24.87
N LYS A 295 24.62 17.74 -24.55
CA LYS A 295 25.38 18.59 -25.46
C LYS A 295 26.39 17.71 -26.20
N VAL A 296 26.38 17.74 -27.53
CA VAL A 296 27.34 17.03 -28.37
C VAL A 296 28.03 18.02 -29.29
N ILE A 297 29.36 17.97 -29.29
CA ILE A 297 30.23 18.73 -30.20
C ILE A 297 30.81 17.73 -31.22
N CYS A 298 30.67 18.02 -32.50
CA CYS A 298 31.23 17.25 -33.61
C CYS A 298 32.38 18.02 -34.24
N GLU A 299 33.55 17.40 -34.36
CA GLU A 299 34.74 17.96 -35.02
C GLU A 299 35.17 17.07 -36.19
N ALA A 300 35.37 17.65 -37.36
CA ALA A 300 35.87 16.95 -38.54
C ALA A 300 36.93 17.80 -39.26
N LYS A 301 37.96 17.15 -39.81
CA LYS A 301 39.01 17.80 -40.61
C LYS A 301 38.75 17.51 -42.07
N ASP A 302 38.66 18.53 -42.92
CA ASP A 302 38.50 18.35 -44.36
C ASP A 302 39.83 17.95 -45.04
N LEU A 303 39.77 17.69 -46.35
CA LEU A 303 40.93 17.28 -47.15
C LEU A 303 42.02 18.35 -47.24
N ASP A 304 41.64 19.63 -47.14
CA ASP A 304 42.58 20.77 -47.11
C ASP A 304 43.20 20.97 -45.71
N GLY A 305 42.76 20.19 -44.74
CA GLY A 305 43.25 20.19 -43.38
C GLY A 305 42.61 21.21 -42.45
N LYS A 306 41.56 21.90 -42.90
CA LYS A 306 40.76 22.81 -42.07
C LYS A 306 39.81 22.01 -41.17
N ILE A 307 39.71 22.43 -39.91
CA ILE A 307 38.86 21.79 -38.91
C ILE A 307 37.52 22.52 -38.84
N TRP A 308 36.45 21.74 -38.94
CA TRP A 308 35.06 22.16 -38.83
C TRP A 308 34.47 21.61 -37.55
N SER A 309 33.74 22.46 -36.82
CA SER A 309 33.14 22.13 -35.53
C SER A 309 31.70 22.64 -35.46
N ALA A 310 30.80 21.83 -34.91
CA ALA A 310 29.44 22.27 -34.59
C ALA A 310 28.90 21.60 -33.33
N GLU A 311 27.98 22.29 -32.65
CA GLU A 311 27.32 21.80 -31.45
C GLU A 311 25.80 21.64 -31.61
N ALA A 312 25.25 20.69 -30.85
CA ALA A 312 23.81 20.51 -30.70
C ALA A 312 23.45 19.96 -29.32
N ILE A 313 22.25 20.32 -28.86
CA ILE A 313 21.72 19.93 -27.56
C ILE A 313 20.39 19.21 -27.77
N ARG A 314 20.24 17.99 -27.24
CA ARG A 314 19.00 17.19 -27.27
C ARG A 314 18.86 16.28 -26.06
N PHE A 315 17.65 15.83 -25.76
CA PHE A 315 17.43 14.82 -24.71
C PHE A 315 17.99 13.43 -25.07
N ASN A 316 18.20 13.17 -26.36
CA ASN A 316 18.83 11.93 -26.83
C ASN A 316 20.23 12.22 -27.38
N LYS A 317 21.25 11.56 -26.82
CA LYS A 317 22.65 11.68 -27.25
C LYS A 317 22.85 11.41 -28.74
N ARG A 318 22.11 10.45 -29.31
CA ARG A 318 22.18 10.12 -30.75
C ARG A 318 21.64 11.26 -31.62
N LEU A 319 20.51 11.85 -31.25
CA LEU A 319 19.92 12.99 -31.97
C LEU A 319 20.84 14.21 -31.92
N ALA A 320 21.35 14.56 -30.73
CA ALA A 320 22.33 15.64 -30.60
C ALA A 320 23.54 15.43 -31.52
N ALA A 321 24.08 14.21 -31.56
CA ALA A 321 25.23 13.92 -32.41
C ALA A 321 24.92 13.95 -33.92
N ASN A 322 23.72 13.54 -34.32
CA ASN A 322 23.26 13.61 -35.71
C ASN A 322 23.07 15.07 -36.17
N VAL A 323 22.47 15.91 -35.33
CA VAL A 323 22.28 17.34 -35.61
C VAL A 323 23.63 18.05 -35.70
N ALA A 324 24.54 17.80 -34.74
CA ALA A 324 25.89 18.35 -34.79
C ALA A 324 26.64 17.92 -36.06
N ALA A 325 26.57 16.64 -36.44
CA ALA A 325 27.17 16.14 -37.68
C ALA A 325 26.56 16.79 -38.94
N ARG A 326 25.23 16.96 -38.99
CA ARG A 326 24.58 17.64 -40.13
C ARG A 326 25.03 19.09 -40.26
N LYS A 327 25.16 19.84 -39.15
CA LYS A 327 25.68 21.22 -39.18
C LYS A 327 27.08 21.27 -39.79
N VAL A 328 27.95 20.31 -39.44
CA VAL A 328 29.27 20.16 -40.08
C VAL A 328 29.16 19.82 -41.57
N CYS A 329 28.26 18.91 -41.95
CA CYS A 329 28.02 18.60 -43.37
C CYS A 329 27.60 19.82 -44.19
N VAL A 330 26.73 20.67 -43.66
CA VAL A 330 26.31 21.91 -44.34
C VAL A 330 27.50 22.86 -44.47
N ALA A 331 28.27 23.05 -43.39
CA ALA A 331 29.43 23.94 -43.38
C ALA A 331 30.54 23.52 -44.38
N ILE A 332 30.77 22.21 -44.54
CA ILE A 332 31.73 21.65 -45.51
C ILE A 332 31.17 21.67 -46.96
N GLY A 333 29.86 21.84 -47.14
CA GLY A 333 29.21 21.72 -48.45
C GLY A 333 29.04 20.26 -48.91
N ILE A 334 28.74 19.37 -47.98
CA ILE A 334 28.28 17.99 -48.26
C ILE A 334 26.76 17.99 -48.54
N ILE A 335 26.00 18.82 -47.82
CA ILE A 335 24.52 18.95 -47.93
C ILE A 335 24.20 20.43 -48.12
N LYS A 336 23.22 20.79 -48.96
CA LYS A 336 22.79 22.19 -49.10
C LYS A 336 21.90 22.62 -47.93
N GLU A 337 21.95 23.91 -47.61
CA GLU A 337 21.09 24.49 -46.59
C GLU A 337 19.62 24.41 -47.03
N GLY A 338 18.82 23.62 -46.32
CA GLY A 338 17.38 23.45 -46.59
C GLY A 338 16.97 22.10 -47.19
N GLU A 339 17.89 21.32 -47.74
CA GLU A 339 17.58 19.97 -48.26
C GLU A 339 17.28 19.00 -47.10
N GLN A 340 16.20 18.23 -47.26
CA GLN A 340 15.92 17.00 -46.51
C GLN A 340 16.64 15.86 -47.23
N VAL A 341 17.39 15.04 -46.49
CA VAL A 341 18.09 13.86 -47.03
C VAL A 341 17.17 12.66 -47.07
#